data_AF-A0A7S4PTB5-F1
#
_entry.id   AF-A0A7S4PTB5-F1
#
_cell.length_a   1.000
_cell.length_b   1.000
_cell.length_c   1.000
_cell.angle_alpha   90.00
_cell.angle_beta   90.00
_cell.angle_gamma   90.00
#
_symmetry.space_group_name_H-M   'P 1'
#
loop_
_entity.id
_entity.type
_entity.pdbx_description
1 polymer ?
#
loop_
_entity_poly.entity_id
_entity_poly.type
_entity_poly.pdbx_seq_one_letter_code
_entity_poly.pdbx_strand_id
1 'polypeptide(L)'
;FGSSQRLKRPVLRVWRVPAASSAMSSTVHWRPNESSLSRSSFNAIVSRKSPDVSEILMREGSMGQKAMMGPDWAPSGLVSRQLHTLITSKSTGKLDVGASQRSHSQPSQSQSKG
;
A
#
# COMPACT_ATOMS: atom_id res chain seq x y z
N PHE A 1 32.18 55.15 22.92
CA PHE A 1 33.21 54.43 22.16
C PHE A 1 33.70 53.26 23.01
N GLY A 2 33.54 51.97 22.73
CA GLY A 2 32.86 51.23 21.67
C GLY A 2 32.87 49.75 22.14
N SER A 3 31.71 49.12 22.21
CA SER A 3 31.55 47.74 22.71
C SER A 3 31.80 46.74 21.57
N SER A 4 32.95 46.07 21.63
CA SER A 4 33.34 44.99 20.71
C SER A 4 32.48 43.74 20.93
N GLN A 5 31.50 43.55 20.05
CA GLN A 5 30.72 42.31 19.97
C GLN A 5 31.50 41.27 19.15
N ARG A 6 32.05 40.26 19.85
CA ARG A 6 32.76 39.13 19.24
C ARG A 6 31.75 38.17 18.63
N LEU A 7 31.68 38.15 17.29
CA LEU A 7 30.87 37.20 16.52
C LEU A 7 31.37 35.77 16.71
N LYS A 8 30.50 34.91 17.28
CA LYS A 8 30.74 33.47 17.43
C LYS A 8 30.52 32.79 16.07
N ARG A 9 31.59 32.25 15.49
CA ARG A 9 31.49 31.48 14.24
C ARG A 9 30.84 30.11 14.50
N PRO A 10 29.91 29.65 13.65
CA PRO A 10 29.34 28.32 13.76
C PRO A 10 30.36 27.27 13.31
N VAL A 11 30.54 26.24 14.13
CA VAL A 11 31.36 25.07 13.83
C VAL A 11 30.59 24.20 12.83
N LEU A 12 31.06 24.17 11.58
CA LEU A 12 30.50 23.30 10.55
C LEU A 12 30.90 21.85 10.85
N ARG A 13 29.94 21.03 11.29
CA ARG A 13 30.11 19.58 11.38
C ARG A 13 30.09 19.00 9.97
N VAL A 14 31.25 18.56 9.51
CA VAL A 14 31.40 17.79 8.27
C VAL A 14 30.84 16.40 8.53
N TRP A 15 29.71 16.06 7.89
CA TRP A 15 29.19 14.71 7.89
C TRP A 15 30.08 13.86 6.97
N ARG A 16 30.85 12.95 7.57
CA ARG A 16 31.65 11.97 6.84
C ARG A 16 30.68 10.92 6.28
N VAL A 17 30.50 10.92 4.96
CA VAL A 17 29.74 9.86 4.26
C VAL A 17 30.58 8.59 4.28
N PRO A 18 30.09 7.45 4.82
CA PRO A 18 30.82 6.19 4.76
C PRO A 18 30.96 5.75 3.30
N ALA A 19 32.17 5.32 2.92
CA ALA A 19 32.47 4.79 1.61
C ALA A 19 31.53 3.61 1.30
N ALA A 20 30.86 3.68 0.16
CA ALA A 20 29.97 2.64 -0.34
C ALA A 20 30.76 1.33 -0.48
N SER A 21 30.51 0.39 0.42
CA SER A 21 30.89 -1.01 0.24
C SER A 21 30.24 -1.48 -1.06
N SER A 22 31.05 -1.96 -2.00
CA SER A 22 30.60 -2.51 -3.27
C SER A 22 29.74 -3.74 -2.98
N ALA A 23 28.44 -3.53 -2.81
CA ALA A 23 27.48 -4.58 -2.60
C ALA A 23 27.45 -5.41 -3.87
N MET A 24 27.98 -6.63 -3.78
CA MET A 24 27.77 -7.68 -4.77
C MET A 24 26.28 -7.66 -5.13
N SER A 25 25.99 -7.45 -6.42
CA SER A 25 24.65 -7.32 -6.94
C SER A 25 23.89 -8.63 -6.76
N SER A 26 23.35 -8.84 -5.56
CA SER A 26 22.39 -9.90 -5.30
C SER A 26 21.15 -9.54 -6.10
N THR A 27 20.94 -10.24 -7.21
CA THR A 27 19.66 -10.21 -7.91
C THR A 27 18.60 -10.71 -6.94
N VAL A 28 17.66 -9.84 -6.59
CA VAL A 28 16.50 -10.19 -5.77
C VAL A 28 15.75 -11.31 -6.48
N HIS A 29 15.92 -12.55 -5.99
CA HIS A 29 15.18 -13.71 -6.45
C HIS A 29 13.88 -13.80 -5.64
N TRP A 30 12.76 -13.46 -6.29
CA TRP A 30 11.43 -13.64 -5.70
C TRP A 30 11.16 -15.13 -5.56
N ARG A 31 11.04 -15.62 -4.32
CA ARG A 31 10.64 -17.02 -4.10
C ARG A 31 9.19 -17.17 -4.56
N PRO A 32 8.84 -18.24 -5.31
CA PRO A 32 7.48 -18.46 -5.78
C PRO A 32 6.44 -18.56 -4.64
N ASN A 33 6.91 -18.80 -3.42
CA ASN A 33 6.07 -18.87 -2.22
C ASN A 33 5.69 -17.47 -1.66
N GLU A 34 6.28 -16.39 -2.15
CA GLU A 34 5.92 -14.99 -1.82
C GLU A 34 4.88 -14.40 -2.80
N SER A 35 4.11 -15.28 -3.46
CA SER A 35 3.28 -14.95 -4.62
C SER A 35 2.23 -13.85 -4.39
N SER A 36 1.66 -13.73 -3.19
CA SER A 36 0.55 -12.81 -2.88
C SER A 36 1.00 -11.35 -2.86
N LEU A 37 2.16 -11.09 -2.25
CA LEU A 37 2.80 -9.77 -2.21
C LEU A 37 3.27 -9.36 -3.61
N SER A 38 3.79 -10.31 -4.40
CA SER A 38 4.28 -10.04 -5.76
C SER A 38 3.15 -9.59 -6.71
N ARG A 39 1.99 -10.25 -6.67
CA ARG A 39 0.89 -9.96 -7.61
C ARG A 39 0.20 -8.65 -7.30
N SER A 40 -0.05 -8.37 -6.02
CA SER A 40 -0.66 -7.11 -5.58
C SER A 40 0.28 -5.93 -5.80
N SER A 41 1.57 -6.10 -5.53
CA SER A 41 2.59 -5.07 -5.78
C SER A 41 2.80 -4.83 -7.27
N PHE A 42 2.82 -5.89 -8.09
CA PHE A 42 2.91 -5.76 -9.54
C PHE A 42 1.72 -4.98 -10.11
N ASN A 43 0.50 -5.31 -9.69
CA ASN A 43 -0.70 -4.57 -10.14
C ASN A 43 -0.64 -3.10 -9.72
N ALA A 44 -0.10 -2.80 -8.53
CA ALA A 44 0.09 -1.43 -8.06
C ALA A 44 1.12 -0.67 -8.93
N ILE A 45 2.24 -1.31 -9.25
CA ILE A 45 3.28 -0.76 -10.15
C ILE A 45 2.70 -0.48 -11.53
N VAL A 46 2.00 -1.44 -12.13
CA VAL A 46 1.39 -1.31 -13.47
C VAL A 46 0.32 -0.21 -13.48
N SER A 47 -0.49 -0.12 -12.42
CA SER A 47 -1.51 0.92 -12.29
C SER A 47 -0.96 2.29 -11.85
N ARG A 48 0.36 2.41 -11.62
CA ARG A 48 1.03 3.61 -11.09
C ARG A 48 0.38 4.13 -9.80
N LYS A 49 -0.11 3.20 -8.96
CA LYS A 49 -0.69 3.51 -7.64
C LYS A 49 0.21 2.97 -6.55
N SER A 50 0.30 3.70 -5.44
CA SER A 50 0.98 3.19 -4.24
C SER A 50 0.15 2.06 -3.63
N PRO A 51 0.71 0.85 -3.42
CA PRO A 51 -0.01 -0.23 -2.77
C PRO A 51 -0.22 0.08 -1.28
N ASP A 52 -1.42 -0.18 -0.77
CA ASP A 52 -1.68 -0.18 0.67
C ASP A 52 -1.22 -1.52 1.25
N VAL A 53 0.04 -1.55 1.72
CA VAL A 53 0.69 -2.76 2.24
C VAL A 53 -0.09 -3.34 3.41
N SER A 54 -0.67 -2.51 4.27
CA SER A 54 -1.46 -2.99 5.41
C SER A 54 -2.72 -3.72 4.95
N GLU A 55 -3.42 -3.19 3.94
CA GLU A 55 -4.58 -3.87 3.38
C GLU A 55 -4.22 -5.23 2.75
N ILE A 56 -3.10 -5.29 2.01
CA ILE A 56 -2.62 -6.54 1.41
C ILE A 56 -2.34 -7.58 2.49
N LEU A 57 -1.57 -7.23 3.51
CA LEU A 57 -1.21 -8.14 4.61
C LEU A 57 -2.46 -8.64 5.35
N MET A 58 -3.44 -7.77 5.58
CA MET A 58 -4.68 -8.16 6.23
C MET A 58 -5.51 -9.12 5.37
N ARG A 59 -5.65 -8.85 4.07
CA ARG A 59 -6.38 -9.73 3.15
C ARG A 59 -5.73 -11.10 3.06
N GLU A 60 -4.40 -11.12 3.03
CA GLU A 60 -3.61 -12.34 2.96
C GLU A 60 -3.74 -13.17 4.24
N GLY A 61 -3.54 -12.54 5.41
CA GLY A 61 -3.69 -13.20 6.71
C GLY A 61 -5.12 -13.71 6.99
N SER A 62 -6.13 -13.08 6.39
CA SER A 62 -7.54 -13.44 6.56
C SER A 62 -8.13 -14.27 5.41
N MET A 63 -7.31 -14.77 4.48
CA MET A 63 -7.78 -15.51 3.30
C MET A 63 -8.53 -16.80 3.66
N GLY A 64 -8.03 -17.56 4.64
CA GLY A 64 -8.68 -18.79 5.10
C GLY A 64 -10.04 -18.53 5.75
N GLN A 65 -10.13 -17.49 6.59
CA GLN A 65 -11.40 -17.09 7.21
C GLN A 65 -12.41 -16.64 6.16
N LYS A 66 -11.97 -15.90 5.14
CA LYS A 66 -12.82 -15.50 4.02
C LYS A 66 -13.34 -16.71 3.23
N ALA A 67 -12.52 -17.74 3.04
CA ALA A 67 -12.95 -18.96 2.38
C ALA A 67 -14.06 -19.70 3.17
N MET A 68 -13.98 -19.67 4.51
CA MET A 68 -14.99 -20.28 5.39
C MET A 68 -16.28 -19.46 5.51
N MET A 69 -16.16 -18.14 5.66
CA MET A 69 -17.27 -17.25 5.96
C MET A 69 -17.99 -16.73 4.71
N GLY A 70 -17.40 -16.92 3.53
CA GLY A 70 -17.97 -16.52 2.25
C GLY A 70 -17.46 -15.17 1.72
N PRO A 71 -17.92 -14.77 0.53
CA PRO A 71 -17.37 -13.63 -0.21
C PRO A 71 -17.63 -12.27 0.46
N ASP A 72 -18.72 -12.16 1.22
CA ASP A 72 -19.14 -10.93 1.89
C ASP A 72 -18.43 -10.68 3.22
N TRP A 73 -17.70 -11.68 3.72
CA TRP A 73 -16.92 -11.52 4.94
C TRP A 73 -15.65 -10.69 4.69
N ALA A 74 -15.39 -9.76 5.61
CA ALA A 74 -14.20 -8.91 5.60
C ALA A 74 -13.57 -8.85 7.01
N PRO A 75 -12.23 -8.78 7.11
CA PRO A 75 -11.56 -8.60 8.39
C PRO A 75 -11.91 -7.25 9.03
N SER A 76 -12.08 -7.24 10.34
CA SER A 76 -12.57 -6.09 11.12
C SER A 76 -11.77 -4.81 10.87
N GLY A 77 -10.44 -4.87 10.76
CA GLY A 77 -9.64 -3.68 10.51
C GLY A 77 -9.83 -3.07 9.10
N LEU A 78 -10.25 -3.84 8.09
CA LEU A 78 -10.60 -3.26 6.78
C LEU A 78 -11.90 -2.48 6.88
N VAL A 79 -12.87 -3.02 7.62
CA VAL A 79 -14.14 -2.34 7.90
C VAL A 79 -13.89 -1.04 8.66
N SER A 80 -13.06 -1.08 9.72
CA SER A 80 -12.70 0.12 10.49
C SER A 80 -12.01 1.18 9.63
N ARG A 81 -11.12 0.78 8.72
CA ARG A 81 -10.48 1.71 7.76
C ARG A 81 -11.47 2.33 6.80
N GLN A 82 -12.39 1.55 6.25
CA GLN A 82 -13.45 2.08 5.39
C GLN A 82 -14.32 3.11 6.15
N LEU A 83 -14.72 2.78 7.38
CA LEU A 83 -15.45 3.70 8.25
C LEU A 83 -14.67 4.98 8.52
N HIS A 84 -13.38 4.87 8.83
CA HIS A 84 -12.51 6.02 9.05
C HIS A 84 -12.39 6.91 7.80
N THR A 85 -12.21 6.32 6.62
CA THR A 85 -12.21 7.06 5.36
C THR A 85 -13.54 7.76 5.10
N LEU A 86 -14.68 7.12 5.39
CA LEU A 86 -16.01 7.73 5.26
C LEU A 86 -16.20 8.92 6.21
N ILE A 87 -15.78 8.79 7.47
CA ILE A 87 -15.87 9.87 8.46
C ILE A 87 -14.95 11.04 8.08
N THR A 88 -13.72 10.73 7.63
CA THR A 88 -12.70 11.73 7.29
C THR A 88 -13.02 12.45 5.99
N SER A 89 -13.51 11.74 4.96
CA SER A 89 -13.91 12.35 3.68
C SER A 89 -15.14 13.24 3.84
N LYS A 90 -16.09 12.86 4.70
CA LYS A 90 -17.28 13.68 5.01
C LYS A 90 -16.91 15.02 5.65
N SER A 91 -15.87 15.09 6.47
CA SER A 91 -15.46 16.33 7.13
C SER A 91 -14.68 17.30 6.23
N THR A 92 -14.09 16.82 5.14
CA THR A 92 -13.23 17.65 4.26
C THR A 92 -13.95 18.28 3.07
N GLY A 93 -15.27 18.07 2.91
CA GLY A 93 -16.07 18.71 1.85
C GLY A 93 -15.68 18.36 0.41
N LYS A 94 -14.72 17.44 0.23
CA LYS A 94 -14.18 17.04 -1.08
C LYS A 94 -14.78 15.69 -1.47
N LEU A 95 -16.02 15.73 -1.96
CA LEU A 95 -16.69 14.57 -2.56
C LEU A 95 -16.09 14.31 -3.94
N ASP A 96 -14.98 13.57 -3.98
CA ASP A 96 -14.53 12.93 -5.21
C ASP A 96 -15.31 11.61 -5.35
N VAL A 97 -16.46 11.69 -6.02
CA VAL A 97 -17.29 10.54 -6.41
C VAL A 97 -16.57 9.80 -7.54
N GLY A 98 -15.49 9.10 -7.19
CA GLY A 98 -14.67 8.32 -8.09
C GLY A 98 -15.07 6.85 -8.13
N ALA A 99 -16.06 6.54 -8.97
CA ALA A 99 -16.23 5.26 -9.68
C ALA A 99 -16.15 3.95 -8.86
N SER A 100 -17.26 3.61 -8.20
CA SER A 100 -17.64 2.21 -7.96
C SER A 100 -18.92 1.90 -8.72
N GLN A 101 -18.85 1.91 -10.06
CA GLN A 101 -19.84 1.17 -10.85
C GLN A 101 -19.35 -0.27 -10.94
N ARG A 102 -19.87 -1.05 -10.00
CA ARG A 102 -19.92 -2.50 -10.00
C ARG A 102 -20.78 -2.91 -11.20
N SER A 103 -20.17 -3.10 -12.36
CA SER A 103 -20.85 -3.62 -13.55
C SER A 103 -21.27 -5.06 -13.30
N HIS A 104 -22.56 -5.13 -13.00
CA HIS A 104 -23.46 -6.25 -13.02
C HIS A 104 -23.52 -6.83 -14.45
N SER A 105 -23.10 -8.09 -14.65
CA SER A 105 -23.71 -9.04 -15.60
C SER A 105 -22.87 -10.32 -15.71
N GLN A 106 -23.32 -11.39 -15.06
CA GLN A 106 -23.06 -12.76 -15.50
C GLN A 106 -23.76 -13.01 -16.84
N PRO A 107 -23.14 -13.72 -17.78
CA PRO A 107 -23.86 -14.63 -18.64
C PRO A 107 -23.61 -16.07 -18.19
N SER A 108 -24.68 -16.69 -17.72
CA SER A 108 -24.87 -18.13 -17.72
C SER A 108 -24.73 -18.66 -19.15
N GLN A 109 -23.77 -19.54 -19.41
CA GLN A 109 -23.81 -20.39 -20.60
C GLN A 109 -24.08 -21.84 -20.21
N SER A 110 -25.31 -22.20 -20.54
CA SER A 110 -25.91 -23.51 -20.65
C SER A 110 -25.26 -24.36 -21.73
N GLN A 111 -25.16 -25.66 -21.44
CA GLN A 111 -25.41 -26.80 -22.34
C GLN A 111 -24.53 -27.01 -23.57
N SER A 112 -23.90 -28.18 -23.62
CA SER A 112 -23.76 -28.96 -24.85
C SER A 112 -23.73 -30.45 -24.50
N LYS A 113 -24.80 -31.15 -24.86
CA LYS A 113 -24.85 -32.60 -25.00
C LYS A 113 -23.94 -33.03 -26.15
N GLY A 114 -23.32 -34.19 -26.01
CA GLY A 114 -22.61 -34.94 -27.05
C GLY A 114 -22.17 -36.26 -26.46
#